data_AF-A0AAI7ZJ41-F1
#
_entry.id   AF-A0AAI7ZJ41-F1
#
_cell.length_a   1.000
_cell.length_b   1.000
_cell.length_c   1.000
_cell.angle_alpha   90.00
_cell.angle_beta   90.00
_cell.angle_gamma   90.00
#
_symmetry.space_group_name_H-M   'P 1'
#
loop_
_entity.id
_entity.type
_entity.pdbx_description
1 polymer ?
#
loop_
_entity_poly.entity_id
_entity_poly.type
_entity_poly.pdbx_seq_one_letter_code
_entity_poly.pdbx_strand_id
1 'polypeptide(L)'
;MSLAYSLDAQWRNRTEFTNGREEARQFLARKWNKELEYRLIKELWAFTENRIAVRYAYEWHDDSGNWFRSYGNENWEFGADGLMERRFSCINDMPIKESDRKFHWPLGRRPDDHPGLSDLGM
;
A
#
# COMPACT_ATOMS: atom_id res chain seq x y z
N MET A 1 1.87 -9.64 9.35
CA MET A 1 2.05 -8.63 8.28
C MET A 1 3.14 -7.58 8.59
N SER A 2 3.46 -7.30 9.87
CA SER A 2 4.55 -6.36 10.23
C SER A 2 5.97 -6.96 10.25
N LEU A 3 6.14 -8.25 9.96
CA LEU A 3 7.45 -8.91 10.03
C LEU A 3 8.43 -8.50 8.92
N ALA A 4 7.95 -7.81 7.88
CA ALA A 4 8.78 -7.29 6.80
C ALA A 4 9.54 -6.00 7.16
N TYR A 5 9.34 -5.46 8.36
CA TYR A 5 9.93 -4.20 8.82
C TYR A 5 10.92 -4.47 9.96
N SER A 6 12.01 -3.69 10.05
CA SER A 6 12.93 -3.76 11.19
C SER A 6 12.19 -3.42 12.50
N LEU A 7 12.77 -3.79 13.65
CA LEU A 7 12.15 -3.52 14.96
C LEU A 7 11.99 -2.02 15.21
N ASP A 8 12.92 -1.22 14.69
CA ASP A 8 13.05 0.23 14.80
C ASP A 8 12.62 0.98 13.52
N ALA A 9 11.86 0.34 12.64
CA ALA A 9 11.49 0.90 11.35
C ALA A 9 10.78 2.27 11.46
N GLN A 10 11.21 3.25 10.66
CA GLN A 10 10.68 4.61 10.66
C GLN A 10 9.76 4.84 9.48
N TRP A 11 8.49 5.19 9.74
CA TRP A 11 7.54 5.46 8.67
C TRP A 11 6.96 6.86 8.70
N ARG A 12 6.61 7.32 7.50
CA ARG A 12 5.56 8.33 7.30
C ARG A 12 4.53 7.76 6.33
N ASN A 13 3.27 7.65 6.76
CA ASN A 13 2.14 7.34 5.90
C ASN A 13 1.20 8.54 5.86
N ARG A 14 1.11 9.21 4.70
CA ARG A 14 0.44 10.52 4.57
C ARG A 14 1.05 11.54 5.54
N THR A 15 0.28 11.92 6.57
CA THR A 15 0.65 12.85 7.64
C THR A 15 0.83 12.15 8.99
N GLU A 16 0.74 10.82 9.03
CA GLU A 16 0.92 10.00 10.23
C GLU A 16 2.31 9.37 10.24
N PHE A 17 2.90 9.23 11.42
CA PHE A 17 4.24 8.71 11.62
C PHE A 17 4.20 7.51 12.55
N THR A 18 5.11 6.56 12.35
CA THR A 18 5.30 5.43 13.27
C THR A 18 6.77 5.22 13.54
N ASN A 19 7.10 4.94 14.80
CA ASN A 19 8.44 4.67 15.31
C ASN A 19 8.53 3.21 15.77
N GLY A 20 8.95 2.33 14.88
CA GLY A 20 9.13 0.90 15.14
C GLY A 20 7.98 -0.01 14.68
N ARG A 21 8.27 -1.31 14.67
CA ARG A 21 7.38 -2.36 14.14
C ARG A 21 6.01 -2.42 14.84
N GLU A 22 5.97 -2.11 16.12
CA GLU A 22 4.75 -2.21 16.92
C GLU A 22 3.76 -1.08 16.58
N GLU A 23 4.23 0.16 16.48
CA GLU A 23 3.39 1.27 16.03
C GLU A 23 2.91 1.08 14.59
N ALA A 24 3.78 0.56 13.71
CA ALA A 24 3.42 0.16 12.36
C ALA A 24 2.31 -0.92 12.34
N ARG A 25 2.37 -1.91 13.24
CA ARG A 25 1.33 -2.94 13.37
C ARG A 25 0.00 -2.34 13.79
N GLN A 26 0.00 -1.40 14.74
CA GLN A 26 -1.20 -0.72 15.20
C GLN A 26 -1.81 0.17 14.11
N PHE A 27 -0.97 0.87 13.35
CA PHE A 27 -1.39 1.61 12.15
C PHE A 27 -2.10 0.69 11.15
N LEU A 28 -1.50 -0.45 10.82
CA LEU A 28 -2.08 -1.41 9.88
C LEU A 28 -3.42 -1.98 10.38
N ALA A 29 -3.55 -2.24 11.68
CA ALA A 29 -4.82 -2.68 12.26
C ALA A 29 -5.93 -1.63 12.08
N ARG A 30 -5.63 -0.34 12.35
CA ARG A 30 -6.58 0.75 12.09
C ARG A 30 -6.93 0.87 10.61
N LYS A 31 -5.92 0.75 9.74
CA LYS A 31 -6.08 0.84 8.28
C LYS A 31 -7.10 -0.18 7.77
N TRP A 32 -6.96 -1.46 8.12
CA TRP A 32 -7.88 -2.50 7.61
C TRP A 32 -9.26 -2.50 8.27
N ASN A 33 -9.40 -1.91 9.45
CA ASN A 33 -10.73 -1.67 10.02
C ASN A 33 -11.51 -0.58 9.26
N LYS A 34 -10.80 0.35 8.61
CA LYS A 34 -11.40 1.44 7.82
C LYS A 34 -11.55 1.07 6.34
N GLU A 35 -10.50 0.48 5.76
CA GLU A 35 -10.40 0.22 4.32
C GLU A 35 -10.90 -1.19 3.99
N LEU A 36 -12.21 -1.32 3.81
CA LEU A 36 -12.88 -2.60 3.59
C LEU A 36 -12.70 -3.06 2.13
N GLU A 37 -12.76 -4.37 1.91
CA GLU A 37 -12.57 -5.01 0.59
C GLU A 37 -11.27 -4.60 -0.14
N TYR A 38 -10.24 -4.28 0.63
CA TYR A 38 -8.96 -3.79 0.17
C TYR A 38 -8.29 -4.70 -0.86
N ARG A 39 -8.02 -4.15 -2.05
CA ARG A 39 -7.26 -4.79 -3.14
C ARG A 39 -6.18 -3.85 -3.65
N LEU A 40 -4.96 -4.36 -3.80
CA LEU A 40 -3.76 -3.55 -4.06
C LEU A 40 -2.95 -4.09 -5.24
N ILE A 41 -2.44 -3.17 -6.05
CA ILE A 41 -1.43 -3.43 -7.06
C ILE A 41 -0.24 -2.51 -6.80
N LYS A 42 0.97 -3.07 -6.76
CA LYS A 42 2.24 -2.32 -6.70
C LYS A 42 3.02 -2.56 -7.98
N GLU A 43 3.76 -1.55 -8.42
CA GLU A 43 4.62 -1.61 -9.59
C GLU A 43 5.91 -0.84 -9.31
N LEU A 44 7.03 -1.41 -9.75
CA LEU A 44 8.35 -0.79 -9.62
C LEU A 44 8.40 0.52 -10.42
N TRP A 45 8.95 1.57 -9.83
CA TRP A 45 9.24 2.81 -10.54
C TRP A 45 10.73 2.96 -10.83
N ALA A 46 11.56 2.82 -9.80
CA ALA A 46 13.01 2.88 -9.90
C ALA A 46 13.63 2.19 -8.68
N PHE A 47 14.91 1.85 -8.77
CA PHE A 47 15.67 1.37 -7.63
C PHE A 47 17.13 1.80 -7.73
N THR A 48 17.79 1.91 -6.59
CA THR A 48 19.23 2.19 -6.48
C THR A 48 19.71 1.63 -5.16
N GLU A 49 20.73 0.77 -5.20
CA GLU A 49 21.30 0.11 -4.02
C GLU A 49 20.20 -0.55 -3.15
N ASN A 50 20.09 -0.17 -1.88
CA ASN A 50 19.11 -0.69 -0.92
C ASN A 50 17.77 0.07 -0.93
N ARG A 51 17.50 0.88 -1.97
CA ARG A 51 16.29 1.70 -2.07
C ARG A 51 15.44 1.32 -3.27
N ILE A 52 14.12 1.32 -3.06
CA ILE A 52 13.12 1.05 -4.09
C ILE A 52 12.07 2.16 -4.06
N ALA A 53 11.79 2.75 -5.23
CA ALA A 53 10.65 3.61 -5.47
C ALA A 53 9.53 2.79 -6.13
N VAL A 54 8.33 2.91 -5.58
CA VAL A 54 7.17 2.11 -5.99
C VAL A 54 5.98 3.02 -6.26
N ARG A 55 5.29 2.73 -7.35
CA ARG A 55 3.94 3.24 -7.63
C ARG A 55 2.93 2.18 -7.21
N TYR A 56 1.78 2.60 -6.70
CA TYR A 56 0.72 1.67 -6.38
C TYR A 56 -0.65 2.33 -6.45
N ALA A 57 -1.66 1.49 -6.65
CA ALA A 57 -3.05 1.88 -6.44
C ALA A 57 -3.76 0.78 -5.65
N TYR A 58 -4.73 1.17 -4.84
CA TYR A 58 -5.61 0.23 -4.15
C TYR A 58 -7.07 0.69 -4.20
N GLU A 59 -7.99 -0.26 -4.26
CA GLU A 59 -9.43 -0.03 -4.22
C GLU A 59 -10.00 -0.59 -2.93
N TRP A 60 -10.95 0.15 -2.35
CA TRP A 60 -11.59 -0.16 -1.08
C TRP A 60 -12.90 0.64 -0.95
N HIS A 61 -13.72 0.28 0.03
CA HIS A 61 -14.86 1.10 0.44
C HIS A 61 -14.88 1.33 1.95
N ASP A 62 -15.50 2.43 2.38
CA ASP A 62 -15.76 2.69 3.80
C ASP A 62 -16.97 1.91 4.32
N ASP A 63 -17.26 2.03 5.61
CA ASP A 63 -18.43 1.41 6.28
C ASP A 63 -19.78 1.98 5.81
N SER A 64 -19.76 3.08 5.06
CA SER A 64 -20.92 3.73 4.46
C SER A 64 -21.12 3.30 2.99
N GLY A 65 -20.26 2.43 2.47
CA GLY A 65 -20.34 1.90 1.11
C GLY A 65 -19.77 2.84 0.03
N ASN A 66 -19.09 3.92 0.40
CA ASN A 66 -18.44 4.79 -0.56
C ASN A 66 -17.16 4.13 -1.06
N TRP A 67 -17.03 3.99 -2.38
CA TRP A 67 -15.85 3.40 -3.00
C TRP A 67 -14.77 4.44 -3.31
N PHE A 68 -13.52 4.03 -3.15
CA PHE A 68 -12.36 4.85 -3.43
C PHE A 68 -11.33 4.06 -4.24
N ARG A 69 -10.63 4.78 -5.13
CA ARG A 69 -9.33 4.37 -5.63
C ARG A 69 -8.27 5.30 -5.06
N SER A 70 -7.35 4.73 -4.30
CA SER A 70 -6.23 5.44 -3.71
C SER A 70 -4.99 5.25 -4.56
N TYR A 71 -4.37 6.35 -4.97
CA TYR A 71 -3.12 6.36 -5.72
C TYR A 71 -1.98 6.74 -4.79
N GLY A 72 -0.89 5.99 -4.85
CA GLY A 72 0.23 6.22 -3.95
C GLY A 72 1.59 6.05 -4.58
N ASN A 73 2.53 6.79 -3.99
CA ASN A 73 3.96 6.59 -4.17
C ASN A 73 4.56 6.24 -2.83
N GLU A 74 5.39 5.20 -2.81
CA GLU A 74 6.16 4.86 -1.63
C GLU A 74 7.62 4.60 -1.95
N ASN A 75 8.48 5.06 -1.05
CA ASN A 75 9.91 4.85 -1.10
C ASN A 75 10.28 3.99 0.10
N TRP A 76 10.99 2.91 -0.21
CA TRP A 76 11.48 1.93 0.74
C TRP A 76 12.99 2.02 0.82
N GLU A 77 13.50 1.88 2.03
CA GLU A 77 14.91 1.57 2.27
C GLU A 77 15.01 0.31 3.13
N PHE A 78 15.93 -0.56 2.76
CA PHE A 78 16.14 -1.85 3.39
C PHE A 78 17.50 -1.91 4.11
N GLY A 79 17.51 -2.61 5.25
CA GLY A 79 18.73 -3.02 5.93
C GLY A 79 19.41 -4.21 5.25
N ALA A 80 20.61 -4.56 5.72
CA ALA A 80 21.38 -5.68 5.18
C ALA A 80 20.71 -7.06 5.41
N ASP A 81 19.78 -7.14 6.35
CA ASP A 81 18.97 -8.33 6.65
C ASP A 81 17.72 -8.47 5.74
N GLY A 82 17.52 -7.51 4.82
CA GLY A 82 16.38 -7.46 3.91
C GLY A 82 15.09 -6.95 4.55
N LEU A 83 15.13 -6.49 5.81
CA LEU A 83 13.99 -5.84 6.44
C LEU A 83 13.92 -4.37 6.05
N MET A 84 12.71 -3.85 5.89
CA MET A 84 12.51 -2.44 5.58
C MET A 84 12.71 -1.59 6.83
N GLU A 85 13.74 -0.73 6.80
CA GLU A 85 14.08 0.20 7.88
C GLU A 85 13.33 1.53 7.74
N ARG A 86 13.06 1.97 6.49
CA ARG A 86 12.34 3.23 6.24
C ARG A 86 11.25 3.06 5.21
N ARG A 87 10.07 3.61 5.50
CA ARG A 87 8.90 3.62 4.61
C ARG A 87 8.28 5.01 4.53
N PHE A 88 8.45 5.68 3.41
CA PHE A 88 7.80 6.98 3.15
C PHE A 88 6.73 6.81 2.10
N SER A 89 5.48 7.08 2.44
CA SER A 89 4.33 6.76 1.61
C SER A 89 3.38 7.95 1.55
N CYS A 90 3.17 8.48 0.34
CA CYS A 90 2.21 9.52 0.02
C CYS A 90 1.04 8.89 -0.74
N ILE A 91 -0.19 9.23 -0.35
CA ILE A 91 -1.41 8.62 -0.91
C ILE A 91 -2.49 9.69 -1.04
N ASN A 92 -3.18 9.68 -2.17
CA ASN A 92 -4.35 10.50 -2.45
C ASN A 92 -5.53 9.62 -2.81
N ASP A 93 -6.70 9.92 -2.24
CA ASP A 93 -7.92 9.15 -2.47
C ASP A 93 -8.80 9.85 -3.49
N MET A 94 -9.28 9.09 -4.47
CA MET A 94 -10.26 9.54 -5.45
C MET A 94 -11.55 8.75 -5.23
N PRO A 95 -12.69 9.41 -4.92
CA PRO A 95 -13.98 8.74 -4.91
C PRO A 95 -14.29 8.15 -6.28
N ILE A 96 -14.84 6.94 -6.30
CA ILE A 96 -15.26 6.24 -7.53
C ILE A 96 -16.65 5.63 -7.32
N LYS A 97 -17.37 5.32 -8.39
CA LYS A 97 -18.54 4.44 -8.29
C LYS A 97 -18.05 2.99 -8.19
N GLU A 98 -18.87 2.13 -7.60
CA GLU A 98 -18.59 0.67 -7.59
C GLU A 98 -18.40 0.12 -9.02
N SER A 99 -19.18 0.62 -9.99
CA SER A 99 -19.06 0.25 -11.40
C SER A 99 -17.71 0.61 -12.03
N ASP A 100 -16.98 1.56 -11.45
CA ASP A 100 -15.71 2.05 -11.99
C ASP A 100 -14.51 1.28 -11.42
N ARG A 101 -14.74 0.29 -10.55
CA ARG A 101 -13.72 -0.59 -9.99
C ARG A 101 -12.98 -1.35 -11.10
N LYS A 102 -11.67 -1.46 -10.95
CA LYS A 102 -10.78 -2.20 -11.85
C LYS A 102 -10.22 -3.47 -11.20
N PHE A 103 -10.29 -3.59 -9.87
CA PHE A 103 -9.65 -4.67 -9.12
C PHE A 103 -10.66 -5.75 -8.74
N HIS A 104 -10.69 -6.81 -9.55
CA HIS A 104 -11.66 -7.91 -9.44
C HIS A 104 -10.96 -9.25 -9.29
N TRP A 105 -10.72 -9.64 -8.03
CA TRP A 105 -10.29 -10.98 -7.66
C TRP A 105 -10.76 -11.31 -6.22
N PRO A 106 -10.80 -12.59 -5.80
CA PRO A 106 -11.05 -12.96 -4.41
C PRO A 106 -10.08 -12.27 -3.46
N LEU A 107 -10.52 -11.84 -2.27
CA LEU A 107 -9.65 -11.13 -1.34
C LEU A 107 -8.38 -11.94 -1.00
N GLY A 108 -7.23 -11.28 -1.12
CA GLY A 108 -5.93 -11.91 -0.94
C GLY A 108 -4.95 -11.56 -2.07
N ARG A 109 -4.06 -12.51 -2.39
CA ARG A 109 -3.01 -12.36 -3.41
C ARG A 109 -3.65 -12.11 -4.77
N ARG A 110 -3.19 -11.06 -5.46
CA ARG A 110 -3.53 -10.81 -6.88
C ARG A 110 -3.15 -12.03 -7.73
N PRO A 111 -4.03 -12.53 -8.61
CA PRO A 111 -3.71 -13.58 -9.58
C PRO A 111 -2.55 -13.17 -10.49
N ASP A 112 -1.79 -14.16 -11.00
CA ASP A 112 -0.61 -13.91 -11.84
C ASP A 112 -0.97 -13.34 -13.22
N ASP A 113 -2.15 -13.70 -13.71
CA ASP A 113 -2.72 -13.28 -15.00
C ASP A 113 -3.53 -11.98 -14.91
N HIS A 114 -3.76 -11.43 -13.72
CA HIS A 114 -4.38 -10.13 -13.59
C HIS A 114 -3.42 -9.05 -14.08
N PRO A 115 -3.87 -8.05 -14.88
CA PRO A 115 -3.01 -6.98 -15.38
C PRO A 115 -2.36 -6.16 -14.26
N GLY A 116 -1.20 -5.57 -14.57
CA GLY A 116 -0.46 -4.65 -13.69
C GLY A 116 -1.04 -3.24 -13.65
N LEU A 117 -0.32 -2.30 -13.04
CA LEU A 117 -0.74 -0.89 -12.97
C LEU A 117 -0.70 -0.24 -14.36
N SER A 118 0.43 -0.40 -15.05
CA SER A 118 0.64 0.15 -16.38
C SER A 118 -0.35 -0.40 -17.40
N ASP A 119 -0.65 -1.70 -17.35
CA ASP A 119 -1.61 -2.35 -18.26
C ASP A 119 -3.05 -1.84 -18.07
N LEU A 120 -3.37 -1.32 -16.88
CA LEU A 120 -4.67 -0.75 -16.55
C LEU A 120 -4.75 0.76 -16.84
N GLY A 121 -3.69 1.35 -17.41
CA GLY A 121 -3.60 2.78 -17.75
C GLY A 121 -3.62 3.69 -16.51
N MET A 122 -2.92 3.27 -15.45
CA MET A 122 -2.82 4.00 -14.17
C MET A 122 -1.38 4.38 -13.85
#